data_AF-A0A5K3ESL5-F1
#
_entry.id   AF-A0A5K3ESL5-F1
#
_cell.length_a   1.000
_cell.length_b   1.000
_cell.length_c   1.000
_cell.angle_alpha   90.00
_cell.angle_beta   90.00
_cell.angle_gamma   90.00
#
_symmetry.space_group_name_H-M   'P 1'
#
loop_
_entity.id
_entity.type
_entity.pdbx_description
1 polymer ?
#
loop_
_entity_poly.entity_id
_entity_poly.type
_entity_poly.pdbx_seq_one_letter_code
_entity_poly.pdbx_strand_id
1 'polypeptide(L)'
;MDLVSWGIGSDFPAKDVKIFVLNSLLREFEFLISQAKQQLLYSNGITQPLLKLLDQCPVVSLSLSRLLHTLCVLMCRDPLLLEFTKQVSRDVTRNEYLIFSNLVPLLHLQGPVGNHARDALLLILALSDRDPEVAAYLTSQSDICPVLATGLSAHYSCLPKRLVLNGSDGYPSGGDRGRSTETLRVHGAGWHRITKPEWSACEPLVQFLQTLDFCNLAIRISHPSVRKDLLFYIYSGFLMSVLRSALNQKTVDEVTAAEAYLELFLRRLTEPALIGLFLRFIVASDQDSSSVLSSLITRINASSTDQTDETRRLGLVTLSLFRTILNLNCEDVMFLVVFQYINGLDFAPKRVVSGCLTSCSGKDNSKYISDPDNDYWLASAQRFLRLSAWCTRFAGAGDTNSQSEDNSTQYPPPNRLATCLLDSHRLIKSRTSSTGVWSADYSVVTSPHPNHTNDPPNAPLHSTPIRTLMTSSLCNKVQTDRQPESSLIDRYKSESNIYQL
;
A
#
# COMPACT_ATOMS: atom_id res chain seq x y z
N MET A 1 -45.59 -22.17 22.75
CA MET A 1 -45.02 -23.16 21.80
C MET A 1 -43.58 -23.34 22.19
N ASP A 2 -43.30 -24.51 22.74
CA ASP A 2 -42.10 -24.85 23.50
C ASP A 2 -40.88 -25.02 22.61
N LEU A 3 -39.85 -24.22 22.86
CA LEU A 3 -38.53 -24.29 22.21
C LEU A 3 -37.53 -25.11 23.06
N VAL A 4 -38.02 -26.12 23.79
CA VAL A 4 -37.20 -27.00 24.65
C VAL A 4 -37.52 -28.47 24.38
N SER A 5 -37.48 -28.84 23.11
CA SER A 5 -37.21 -30.23 22.76
C SER A 5 -36.35 -30.20 21.52
N TRP A 6 -35.21 -30.86 21.59
CA TRP A 6 -34.31 -31.37 20.53
C TRP A 6 -32.91 -31.37 21.14
N GLY A 7 -32.52 -32.53 21.68
CA GLY A 7 -31.22 -32.75 22.30
C GLY A 7 -31.24 -33.78 23.43
N ILE A 8 -31.99 -34.87 23.28
CA ILE A 8 -31.77 -36.05 24.13
C ILE A 8 -30.52 -36.75 23.57
N GLY A 9 -29.46 -36.80 24.37
CA GLY A 9 -28.42 -37.82 24.24
C GLY A 9 -27.20 -37.46 23.37
N SER A 10 -26.47 -36.41 23.73
CA SER A 10 -25.01 -36.39 23.53
C SER A 10 -24.39 -35.35 24.44
N ASP A 11 -23.38 -35.75 25.22
CA ASP A 11 -22.55 -34.86 26.03
C ASP A 11 -21.84 -33.85 25.12
N PHE A 12 -22.50 -32.73 24.83
CA PHE A 12 -21.86 -31.57 24.23
C PHE A 12 -21.10 -30.83 25.33
N PRO A 13 -19.78 -30.62 25.20
CA PRO A 13 -19.04 -29.86 26.20
C PRO A 13 -19.64 -28.45 26.28
N ALA A 14 -19.83 -27.93 27.50
CA ALA A 14 -20.54 -26.66 27.75
C ALA A 14 -20.02 -25.46 26.93
N LYS A 15 -18.78 -25.52 26.43
CA LYS A 15 -18.21 -24.55 25.49
C LYS A 15 -18.93 -24.51 24.15
N ASP A 16 -19.35 -25.65 23.62
CA ASP A 16 -20.01 -25.76 22.32
C ASP A 16 -21.44 -25.20 22.37
N VAL A 17 -22.14 -25.42 23.49
CA VAL A 17 -23.47 -24.82 23.73
C VAL A 17 -23.38 -23.30 23.84
N LYS A 18 -22.38 -22.78 24.56
CA LYS A 18 -22.16 -21.32 24.67
C LYS A 18 -21.90 -20.69 23.31
N ILE A 19 -21.04 -21.30 22.49
CA ILE A 19 -20.71 -20.82 21.14
C ILE A 19 -21.96 -20.86 20.23
N PHE A 20 -22.75 -21.93 20.31
CA PHE A 20 -23.98 -22.06 19.53
C PHE A 20 -25.02 -20.99 19.89
N VAL A 21 -25.27 -20.76 21.18
CA VAL A 21 -26.19 -19.71 21.65
C VAL A 21 -25.70 -18.33 21.21
N LEU A 22 -24.40 -18.06 21.36
CA LEU A 22 -23.81 -16.78 20.96
C LEU A 22 -23.99 -16.52 19.46
N ASN A 23 -23.70 -17.50 18.61
CA ASN A 23 -23.90 -17.39 17.16
C ASN A 23 -25.37 -17.21 16.77
N SER A 24 -26.29 -17.85 17.50
CA SER A 24 -27.73 -17.70 17.30
C SER A 24 -28.19 -16.29 17.66
N LEU A 25 -27.73 -15.75 18.78
CA LEU A 25 -28.00 -14.36 19.19
C LEU A 25 -27.44 -13.36 18.19
N LEU A 26 -26.20 -13.53 17.72
CA LEU A 26 -25.61 -12.66 16.71
C LEU A 26 -26.42 -12.65 15.41
N ARG A 27 -26.94 -13.81 15.00
CA ARG A 27 -27.80 -13.92 13.82
C ARG A 27 -29.14 -13.21 14.01
N GLU A 28 -29.76 -13.34 15.18
CA GLU A 28 -31.01 -12.64 15.49
C GLU A 28 -30.81 -11.12 15.57
N PHE A 29 -29.73 -10.66 16.18
CA PHE A 29 -29.38 -9.23 16.18
C PHE A 29 -29.11 -8.71 14.75
N GLU A 30 -28.39 -9.45 13.92
CA GLU A 30 -28.15 -9.07 12.52
C GLU A 30 -29.45 -8.98 11.74
N PHE A 31 -30.35 -9.97 11.89
CA PHE A 31 -31.66 -9.94 11.25
C PHE A 31 -32.52 -8.78 11.74
N LEU A 32 -32.58 -8.57 13.06
CA LEU A 32 -33.36 -7.50 13.66
C LEU A 32 -32.89 -6.12 13.18
N ILE A 33 -31.58 -5.87 13.22
CA ILE A 33 -31.00 -4.57 12.85
C ILE A 33 -31.10 -4.34 11.34
N SER A 34 -30.89 -5.37 10.52
CA SER A 34 -30.98 -5.23 9.05
C SER A 34 -32.41 -5.01 8.55
N GLN A 35 -33.43 -5.54 9.23
CA GLN A 35 -34.84 -5.42 8.82
C GLN A 35 -35.57 -4.26 9.52
N ALA A 36 -34.97 -3.64 10.52
CA ALA A 36 -35.61 -2.57 11.26
C ALA A 36 -35.83 -1.32 10.41
N LYS A 37 -37.10 -0.92 10.26
CA LYS A 37 -37.49 0.36 9.64
C LYS A 37 -37.41 1.55 10.60
N GLN A 38 -37.25 1.28 11.90
CA GLN A 38 -37.15 2.28 12.97
C GLN A 38 -35.71 2.30 13.50
N GLN A 39 -35.28 3.42 14.09
CA GLN A 39 -33.92 3.55 14.63
C GLN A 39 -33.78 2.84 15.98
N LEU A 40 -33.83 1.50 15.97
CA LEU A 40 -33.75 0.64 17.16
C LEU A 40 -32.47 0.87 18.00
N LEU A 41 -31.38 1.29 17.35
CA LEU A 41 -30.08 1.47 17.99
C LEU A 41 -30.00 2.68 18.93
N TYR A 42 -30.97 3.61 18.92
CA TYR A 42 -31.05 4.65 19.96
C TYR A 42 -31.64 4.12 21.28
N SER A 43 -32.19 2.90 21.29
CA SER A 43 -32.68 2.30 22.52
C SER A 43 -31.55 1.62 23.29
N ASN A 44 -31.28 2.12 24.50
CA ASN A 44 -30.38 1.46 25.44
C ASN A 44 -30.75 -0.01 25.71
N GLY A 45 -32.04 -0.36 25.62
CA GLY A 45 -32.52 -1.73 25.82
C GLY A 45 -32.05 -2.71 24.74
N ILE A 46 -31.61 -2.22 23.58
CA ILE A 46 -31.09 -3.05 22.47
C ILE A 46 -29.57 -2.89 22.36
N THR A 47 -29.07 -1.65 22.45
CA THR A 47 -27.65 -1.34 22.23
C THR A 47 -26.76 -1.84 23.36
N GLN A 48 -27.18 -1.74 24.62
CA GLN A 48 -26.34 -2.23 25.73
C GLN A 48 -26.15 -3.76 25.71
N PRO A 49 -27.21 -4.59 25.55
CA PRO A 49 -27.01 -6.04 25.43
C PRO A 49 -26.17 -6.43 24.22
N LEU A 50 -26.36 -5.75 23.09
CA LEU A 50 -25.57 -5.96 21.88
C LEU A 50 -24.08 -5.70 22.12
N LEU A 51 -23.72 -4.57 22.73
CA LEU A 51 -22.32 -4.23 23.00
C LEU A 51 -21.68 -5.20 24.02
N LYS A 52 -22.43 -5.62 25.06
CA LYS A 52 -21.96 -6.67 25.99
C LYS A 52 -21.74 -8.01 25.28
N LEU A 53 -22.61 -8.35 24.33
CA LEU A 53 -22.48 -9.56 23.53
C LEU A 53 -21.20 -9.51 22.67
N LEU A 54 -20.94 -8.37 22.01
CA LEU A 54 -19.75 -8.17 21.18
C LEU A 54 -18.45 -8.22 22.01
N ASP A 55 -18.44 -7.58 23.18
CA ASP A 55 -17.28 -7.59 24.10
C ASP A 55 -16.91 -9.01 24.57
N GLN A 56 -17.92 -9.86 24.78
CA GLN A 56 -17.74 -11.24 25.24
C GLN A 56 -17.66 -12.26 24.11
N CYS A 57 -17.56 -11.84 22.85
CA CYS A 57 -17.61 -12.74 21.70
C CYS A 57 -16.21 -13.19 21.24
N PRO A 58 -15.72 -14.37 21.66
CA PRO A 58 -14.46 -14.91 21.13
C PRO A 58 -14.63 -15.53 19.74
N VAL A 59 -15.87 -15.61 19.22
CA VAL A 59 -16.22 -16.43 18.07
C VAL A 59 -16.17 -15.61 16.81
N VAL A 60 -15.24 -15.96 15.92
CA VAL A 60 -15.26 -15.49 14.54
C VAL A 60 -16.38 -16.21 13.80
N SER A 61 -17.41 -15.48 13.36
CA SER A 61 -18.52 -16.05 12.58
C SER A 61 -18.97 -15.12 11.46
N LEU A 62 -19.65 -15.69 10.47
CA LEU A 62 -20.25 -14.91 9.39
C LEU A 62 -21.27 -13.91 9.92
N SER A 63 -22.10 -14.32 10.89
CA SER A 63 -23.08 -13.46 11.55
C SER A 63 -22.42 -12.27 12.23
N LEU A 64 -21.31 -12.48 12.95
CA LEU A 64 -20.54 -11.39 13.57
C LEU A 64 -20.07 -10.39 12.52
N SER A 65 -19.41 -10.87 11.45
CA SER A 65 -18.87 -9.98 10.41
C SER A 65 -19.95 -9.15 9.71
N ARG A 66 -21.12 -9.74 9.45
CA ARG A 66 -22.27 -9.07 8.84
C ARG A 66 -22.90 -8.05 9.78
N LEU A 67 -23.02 -8.40 11.06
CA LEU A 67 -23.53 -7.51 12.10
C LEU A 67 -22.62 -6.30 12.27
N LEU A 68 -21.31 -6.50 12.41
CA LEU A 68 -20.32 -5.41 12.52
C LEU A 68 -20.37 -4.51 11.28
N HIS A 69 -20.41 -5.10 10.08
CA HIS A 69 -20.54 -4.33 8.84
C HIS A 69 -21.82 -3.48 8.82
N THR A 70 -22.97 -4.07 9.16
CA THR A 70 -24.26 -3.36 9.22
C THR A 70 -24.23 -2.22 10.23
N LEU A 71 -23.65 -2.45 11.41
CA LEU A 71 -23.47 -1.41 12.43
C LEU A 71 -22.59 -0.27 11.92
N CYS A 72 -21.47 -0.58 11.26
CA CYS A 72 -20.61 0.44 10.64
C CYS A 72 -21.36 1.25 9.57
N VAL A 73 -22.16 0.61 8.72
CA VAL A 73 -23.01 1.32 7.73
C VAL A 73 -23.96 2.31 8.42
N LEU A 74 -24.64 1.87 9.49
CA LEU A 74 -25.60 2.71 10.20
C LEU A 74 -24.91 3.89 10.91
N MET A 75 -23.80 3.63 11.61
CA MET A 75 -23.04 4.67 12.31
C MET A 75 -22.38 5.67 11.36
N CYS A 76 -21.90 5.23 10.19
CA CYS A 76 -21.31 6.14 9.20
C CYS A 76 -22.35 7.01 8.49
N ARG A 77 -23.63 6.61 8.51
CA ARG A 77 -24.74 7.37 7.91
C ARG A 77 -25.32 8.41 8.87
N ASP A 78 -25.30 8.15 10.18
CA ASP A 78 -25.91 9.01 11.19
C ASP A 78 -24.88 9.38 12.28
N PRO A 79 -24.33 10.61 12.25
CA PRO A 79 -23.37 11.07 13.25
C PRO A 79 -23.90 11.07 14.69
N LEU A 80 -25.21 11.28 14.87
CA LEU A 80 -25.83 11.26 16.21
C LEU A 80 -25.87 9.84 16.75
N LEU A 81 -26.10 8.85 15.87
CA LEU A 81 -26.07 7.44 16.25
C LEU A 81 -24.66 6.99 16.60
N LEU A 82 -23.65 7.46 15.86
CA LEU A 82 -22.25 7.21 16.18
C LEU A 82 -21.93 7.74 17.59
N GLU A 83 -22.26 8.99 17.89
CA GLU A 83 -21.97 9.60 19.19
C GLU A 83 -22.73 8.92 20.34
N PHE A 84 -24.01 8.60 20.12
CA PHE A 84 -24.79 7.81 21.07
C PHE A 84 -24.15 6.44 21.33
N THR A 85 -23.73 5.73 20.27
CA THR A 85 -23.13 4.40 20.39
C THR A 85 -21.77 4.48 21.08
N LYS A 86 -20.93 5.49 20.79
CA LYS A 86 -19.66 5.75 21.49
C LYS A 86 -19.90 5.90 22.99
N GLN A 87 -20.86 6.75 23.38
CA GLN A 87 -21.17 7.01 24.78
C GLN A 87 -21.67 5.74 25.50
N VAL A 88 -22.62 5.02 24.91
CA VAL A 88 -23.12 3.76 25.50
C VAL A 88 -22.02 2.70 25.57
N SER A 89 -21.14 2.63 24.56
CA SER A 89 -20.01 1.70 24.54
C SER A 89 -18.97 2.03 25.61
N ARG A 90 -18.68 3.32 25.84
CA ARG A 90 -17.84 3.80 26.94
C ARG A 90 -18.42 3.36 28.29
N ASP A 91 -19.71 3.57 28.51
CA ASP A 91 -20.38 3.27 29.77
C ASP A 91 -20.43 1.76 30.08
N VAL A 92 -20.58 0.92 29.04
CA VAL A 92 -20.79 -0.52 29.19
C VAL A 92 -19.50 -1.32 29.13
N THR A 93 -18.57 -0.95 28.25
CA THR A 93 -17.38 -1.76 27.92
C THR A 93 -16.06 -1.03 28.17
N ARG A 94 -16.10 0.26 28.53
CA ARG A 94 -14.93 1.15 28.66
C ARG A 94 -14.13 1.28 27.35
N ASN A 95 -14.73 0.94 26.22
CA ASN A 95 -14.16 1.11 24.89
C ASN A 95 -15.20 1.82 24.00
N GLU A 96 -14.96 3.09 23.67
CA GLU A 96 -15.83 3.91 22.81
C GLU A 96 -15.98 3.31 21.41
N TYR A 97 -14.92 2.68 20.91
CA TYR A 97 -14.81 2.18 19.55
C TYR A 97 -14.76 0.65 19.52
N LEU A 98 -15.51 -0.01 20.42
CA LEU A 98 -15.58 -1.47 20.52
C LEU A 98 -15.94 -2.13 19.18
N ILE A 99 -16.93 -1.58 18.46
CA ILE A 99 -17.38 -2.13 17.18
C ILE A 99 -16.23 -2.08 16.16
N PHE A 100 -15.47 -0.99 16.12
CA PHE A 100 -14.34 -0.83 15.21
C PHE A 100 -13.19 -1.75 15.61
N SER A 101 -12.90 -1.85 16.91
CA SER A 101 -11.85 -2.72 17.46
C SER A 101 -12.09 -4.20 17.11
N ASN A 102 -13.34 -4.64 17.12
CA ASN A 102 -13.72 -6.01 16.77
C ASN A 102 -13.54 -6.37 15.28
N LEU A 103 -13.28 -5.39 14.40
CA LEU A 103 -12.94 -5.68 13.00
C LEU A 103 -11.48 -6.11 12.82
N VAL A 104 -10.59 -5.69 13.72
CA VAL A 104 -9.14 -5.95 13.60
C VAL A 104 -8.80 -7.43 13.46
N PRO A 105 -9.36 -8.35 14.30
CA PRO A 105 -9.06 -9.79 14.17
C PRO A 105 -9.60 -10.42 12.89
N LEU A 106 -10.56 -9.78 12.22
CA LEU A 106 -11.25 -10.30 11.05
C LEU A 106 -10.60 -9.87 9.72
N LEU A 107 -9.74 -8.86 9.76
CA LEU A 107 -9.25 -8.14 8.58
C LEU A 107 -8.50 -9.01 7.56
N HIS A 108 -7.67 -9.95 8.05
CA HIS A 108 -6.85 -10.83 7.20
C HIS A 108 -7.49 -12.18 6.91
N LEU A 109 -8.70 -12.42 7.44
CA LEU A 109 -9.44 -13.65 7.16
C LEU A 109 -9.86 -13.71 5.68
N GLN A 110 -9.95 -14.92 5.16
CA GLN A 110 -10.36 -15.15 3.77
C GLN A 110 -11.87 -15.41 3.67
N GLY A 111 -12.43 -15.15 2.50
CA GLY A 111 -13.84 -15.34 2.21
C GLY A 111 -14.74 -14.24 2.78
N PRO A 112 -16.06 -14.53 2.95
CA PRO A 112 -17.05 -13.49 3.21
C PRO A 112 -16.84 -12.77 4.54
N VAL A 113 -16.30 -13.45 5.56
CA VAL A 113 -16.02 -12.86 6.88
C VAL A 113 -15.02 -11.70 6.76
N GLY A 114 -13.88 -11.94 6.11
CA GLY A 114 -12.88 -10.91 5.90
C GLY A 114 -13.33 -9.83 4.92
N ASN A 115 -14.13 -10.18 3.92
CA ASN A 115 -14.68 -9.20 2.98
C ASN A 115 -15.60 -8.19 3.69
N HIS A 116 -16.55 -8.66 4.51
CA HIS A 116 -17.38 -7.75 5.30
C HIS A 116 -16.55 -6.87 6.25
N ALA A 117 -15.50 -7.43 6.87
CA ALA A 117 -14.63 -6.67 7.75
C ALA A 117 -13.84 -5.59 7.01
N ARG A 118 -13.29 -5.89 5.83
CA ARG A 118 -12.62 -4.93 4.95
C ARG A 118 -13.58 -3.84 4.49
N ASP A 119 -14.77 -4.22 4.02
CA ASP A 119 -15.79 -3.25 3.58
C ASP A 119 -16.22 -2.34 4.73
N ALA A 120 -16.41 -2.89 5.93
CA ALA A 120 -16.71 -2.11 7.14
C ALA A 120 -15.57 -1.16 7.51
N LEU A 121 -14.32 -1.62 7.39
CA LEU A 121 -13.15 -0.81 7.69
C LEU A 121 -12.97 0.34 6.69
N LEU A 122 -13.29 0.14 5.41
CA LEU A 122 -13.30 1.23 4.43
C LEU A 122 -14.30 2.33 4.79
N LEU A 123 -15.44 1.97 5.38
CA LEU A 123 -16.42 2.95 5.87
C LEU A 123 -15.84 3.77 7.02
N ILE A 124 -15.16 3.13 7.99
CA ILE A 124 -14.55 3.81 9.14
C ILE A 124 -13.38 4.71 8.69
N LEU A 125 -12.57 4.24 7.74
CA LEU A 125 -11.49 5.02 7.15
C LEU A 125 -12.04 6.25 6.42
N ALA A 126 -13.11 6.11 5.64
CA ALA A 126 -13.80 7.25 5.03
C ALA A 126 -14.44 8.19 6.07
N LEU A 127 -14.99 7.64 7.16
CA LEU A 127 -15.56 8.42 8.26
C LEU A 127 -14.49 9.27 8.97
N SER A 128 -13.24 8.80 9.05
CA SER A 128 -12.14 9.56 9.66
C SER A 128 -11.90 10.92 9.00
N ASP A 129 -12.19 11.06 7.70
CA ASP A 129 -12.05 12.32 6.98
C ASP A 129 -13.12 13.36 7.40
N ARG A 130 -14.23 12.89 7.99
CA ARG A 130 -15.37 13.71 8.43
C ARG A 130 -15.43 13.89 9.94
N ASP A 131 -14.93 12.92 10.70
CA ASP A 131 -14.91 12.92 12.16
C ASP A 131 -13.45 12.89 12.68
N PRO A 132 -12.94 13.99 13.25
CA PRO A 132 -11.57 14.08 13.74
C PRO A 132 -11.30 13.18 14.95
N GLU A 133 -12.32 12.82 15.75
CA GLU A 133 -12.15 11.88 16.86
C GLU A 133 -11.91 10.46 16.35
N VAL A 134 -12.61 10.07 15.29
CA VAL A 134 -12.37 8.78 14.61
C VAL A 134 -10.96 8.76 14.02
N ALA A 135 -10.50 9.87 13.41
CA ALA A 135 -9.12 9.97 12.96
C ALA A 135 -8.11 9.81 14.11
N ALA A 136 -8.35 10.48 15.25
CA ALA A 136 -7.49 10.37 16.43
C ALA A 136 -7.48 8.95 17.03
N TYR A 137 -8.63 8.28 17.06
CA TYR A 137 -8.72 6.87 17.46
C TYR A 137 -7.87 5.98 16.54
N LEU A 138 -8.01 6.14 15.22
CA LEU A 138 -7.28 5.35 14.24
C LEU A 138 -5.77 5.53 14.33
N THR A 139 -5.28 6.74 14.63
CA THR A 139 -3.84 7.04 14.73
C THR A 139 -3.23 6.72 16.09
N SER A 140 -3.98 6.88 17.19
CA SER A 140 -3.39 6.91 18.54
C SER A 140 -3.90 5.84 19.50
N GLN A 141 -5.04 5.20 19.21
CA GLN A 141 -5.69 4.27 20.13
C GLN A 141 -5.98 2.89 19.49
N SER A 142 -5.71 2.73 18.20
CA SER A 142 -6.02 1.51 17.45
C SER A 142 -4.78 0.93 16.77
N ASP A 143 -4.75 -0.40 16.67
CA ASP A 143 -3.73 -1.12 15.91
C ASP A 143 -4.12 -1.33 14.43
N ILE A 144 -5.12 -0.62 13.92
CA ILE A 144 -5.63 -0.83 12.55
C ILE A 144 -4.55 -0.56 11.51
N CYS A 145 -3.87 0.59 11.60
CA CYS A 145 -2.82 0.97 10.66
C CYS A 145 -1.64 -0.03 10.64
N PRO A 146 -1.05 -0.43 11.78
CA PRO A 146 0.02 -1.43 11.77
C PRO A 146 -0.48 -2.83 11.35
N VAL A 147 -1.69 -3.25 11.73
CA VAL A 147 -2.26 -4.54 11.31
C VAL A 147 -2.46 -4.58 9.79
N LEU A 148 -2.91 -3.49 9.16
CA LEU A 148 -3.02 -3.41 7.71
C LEU A 148 -1.67 -3.59 7.01
N ALA A 149 -0.63 -2.89 7.47
CA ALA A 149 0.70 -2.98 6.90
C ALA A 149 1.32 -4.38 7.08
N THR A 150 1.16 -5.00 8.24
CA THR A 150 1.67 -6.36 8.50
C THR A 150 1.00 -7.41 7.60
N GLY A 151 -0.24 -7.17 7.14
CA GLY A 151 -0.91 -7.99 6.14
C GLY A 151 -0.14 -8.09 4.82
N LEU A 152 0.41 -6.97 4.33
CA LEU A 152 1.24 -6.97 3.11
C LEU A 152 2.48 -7.84 3.30
N SER A 153 3.15 -7.69 4.43
CA SER A 153 4.34 -8.49 4.78
C SER A 153 4.04 -9.98 4.89
N ALA A 154 2.93 -10.34 5.53
CA ALA A 154 2.50 -11.73 5.67
C ALA A 154 2.18 -12.36 4.31
N HIS A 155 1.35 -11.71 3.49
CA HIS A 155 1.00 -12.22 2.17
C HIS A 155 2.19 -12.24 1.20
N TYR A 156 3.10 -11.27 1.29
CA TYR A 156 4.33 -11.26 0.48
C TYR A 156 5.20 -12.48 0.78
N SER A 157 5.32 -12.84 2.05
CA SER A 157 6.11 -14.00 2.49
C SER A 157 5.55 -15.33 1.96
N CYS A 158 4.28 -15.37 1.59
CA CYS A 158 3.62 -16.51 0.97
C CYS A 158 3.75 -16.55 -0.56
N LEU A 159 4.34 -15.52 -1.19
CA LEU A 159 4.47 -15.47 -2.65
C LEU A 159 5.48 -16.52 -3.14
N PRO A 160 5.25 -17.08 -4.34
CA PRO A 160 6.24 -17.92 -4.99
C PRO A 160 7.57 -17.18 -5.16
N LYS A 161 8.68 -17.82 -4.79
CA LYS A 161 10.00 -17.20 -4.83
C LYS A 161 10.72 -17.37 -6.17
N ARG A 162 10.16 -18.14 -7.10
CA ARG A 162 10.79 -18.42 -8.40
C ARG A 162 9.78 -18.34 -9.54
N LEU A 163 10.21 -17.78 -10.67
CA LEU A 163 9.43 -17.73 -11.91
C LEU A 163 9.91 -18.84 -12.86
N VAL A 164 9.01 -19.70 -13.31
CA VAL A 164 9.33 -20.82 -14.22
C VAL A 164 8.69 -20.57 -15.58
N LEU A 165 9.52 -20.53 -16.63
CA LEU A 165 9.05 -20.43 -18.01
C LEU A 165 8.55 -21.80 -18.49
N ASN A 166 7.28 -21.87 -18.86
CA ASN A 166 6.79 -23.06 -19.56
C ASN A 166 7.24 -23.01 -21.03
N GLY A 167 8.34 -23.72 -21.35
CA GLY A 167 8.85 -23.81 -22.71
C GLY A 167 10.09 -24.70 -22.94
N SER A 168 10.70 -25.30 -21.91
CA SER A 168 11.95 -26.07 -22.11
C SER A 168 12.11 -27.34 -21.27
N ASP A 169 11.05 -27.92 -20.70
CA ASP A 169 11.08 -29.30 -20.20
C ASP A 169 9.74 -29.98 -20.47
N GLY A 170 9.81 -31.23 -20.92
CA GLY A 170 8.78 -31.91 -21.70
C GLY A 170 7.44 -32.16 -21.03
N TYR A 171 6.57 -32.83 -21.80
CA TYR A 171 5.29 -33.42 -21.45
C TYR A 171 5.07 -33.71 -19.95
N PRO A 172 3.82 -33.58 -19.44
CA PRO A 172 3.49 -34.05 -18.11
C PRO A 172 3.55 -35.59 -18.09
N SER A 173 4.74 -36.14 -17.89
CA SER A 173 4.88 -37.50 -17.39
C SER A 173 4.29 -37.51 -15.99
N GLY A 174 3.34 -38.41 -15.80
CA GLY A 174 2.37 -38.35 -14.71
C GLY A 174 2.97 -38.27 -13.32
N GLY A 175 2.20 -37.67 -12.42
CA GLY A 175 2.18 -38.13 -11.04
C GLY A 175 2.47 -37.11 -9.95
N ASP A 176 2.97 -35.92 -10.22
CA ASP A 176 3.26 -34.98 -9.12
C ASP A 176 2.10 -34.00 -8.87
N ARG A 177 1.13 -34.47 -8.06
CA ARG A 177 0.10 -33.62 -7.43
C ARG A 177 0.66 -32.82 -6.25
N GLY A 178 1.96 -32.53 -6.22
CA GLY A 178 2.55 -31.51 -5.37
C GLY A 178 2.64 -30.17 -6.10
N ARG A 179 1.59 -29.33 -6.00
CA ARG A 179 1.67 -27.92 -6.41
C ARG A 179 2.72 -27.26 -5.51
N SER A 180 3.98 -27.17 -5.93
CA SER A 180 4.99 -26.47 -5.12
C SER A 180 4.53 -25.02 -5.00
N THR A 181 4.23 -24.60 -3.77
CA THR A 181 3.84 -23.24 -3.39
C THR A 181 4.94 -22.21 -3.66
N GLU A 182 6.12 -22.67 -4.07
CA GLU A 182 7.34 -21.87 -4.25
C GLU A 182 7.54 -21.36 -5.68
N THR A 183 6.77 -21.83 -6.67
CA THR A 183 6.97 -21.47 -8.09
C THR A 183 5.74 -20.85 -8.74
N LEU A 184 5.94 -19.75 -9.48
CA LEU A 184 4.93 -19.14 -10.35
C LEU A 184 5.26 -19.48 -11.80
N ARG A 185 4.28 -20.02 -12.54
CA ARG A 185 4.45 -20.33 -13.96
C ARG A 185 4.13 -19.08 -14.79
N VAL A 186 5.05 -18.76 -15.71
CA VAL A 186 4.95 -17.62 -16.63
C VAL A 186 5.14 -18.09 -18.08
N HIS A 187 4.53 -17.38 -19.02
CA HIS A 187 4.41 -17.84 -20.41
C HIS A 187 4.89 -16.80 -21.43
N GLY A 188 5.50 -17.31 -22.50
CA GLY A 188 5.83 -16.54 -23.71
C GLY A 188 7.02 -15.58 -23.57
N ALA A 189 7.26 -14.82 -24.64
CA ALA A 189 8.38 -13.87 -24.71
C ALA A 189 8.25 -12.69 -23.71
N GLY A 190 7.04 -12.45 -23.20
CA GLY A 190 6.71 -11.40 -22.23
C GLY A 190 6.78 -11.82 -20.76
N TRP A 191 7.31 -12.99 -20.44
CA TRP A 191 7.33 -13.59 -19.09
C TRP A 191 7.88 -12.66 -17.99
N HIS A 192 8.75 -11.71 -18.36
CA HIS A 192 9.34 -10.69 -17.49
C HIS A 192 8.32 -9.67 -16.94
N ARG A 193 7.05 -9.75 -17.39
CA ARG A 193 5.90 -8.99 -16.88
C ARG A 193 4.76 -9.93 -16.55
N ILE A 194 4.45 -10.04 -15.27
CA ILE A 194 3.36 -10.91 -14.82
C ILE A 194 2.01 -10.33 -15.29
N THR A 195 1.28 -11.13 -16.05
CA THR A 195 0.01 -10.78 -16.68
C THR A 195 -1.18 -11.24 -15.85
N LYS A 196 -2.38 -10.71 -16.15
CA LYS A 196 -3.64 -11.09 -15.50
C LYS A 196 -3.89 -12.61 -15.42
N PRO A 197 -3.80 -13.38 -16.52
CA PRO A 197 -4.02 -14.83 -16.45
C PRO A 197 -3.05 -15.52 -15.50
N GLU A 198 -1.77 -15.11 -15.47
CA GLU A 198 -0.73 -15.72 -14.65
C GLU A 198 -0.96 -15.47 -13.15
N TRP A 199 -1.19 -14.22 -12.74
CA TRP A 199 -1.42 -13.93 -11.33
C TRP A 199 -2.79 -14.41 -10.86
N SER A 200 -3.82 -14.42 -11.71
CA SER A 200 -5.15 -14.93 -11.34
C SER A 200 -5.18 -16.44 -11.08
N ALA A 201 -4.21 -17.18 -11.62
CA ALA A 201 -4.03 -18.61 -11.35
C ALA A 201 -3.24 -18.91 -10.06
N CYS A 202 -2.69 -17.87 -9.41
CA CYS A 202 -1.85 -17.96 -8.22
C CYS A 202 -2.56 -17.33 -7.02
N GLU A 203 -3.18 -18.18 -6.19
CA GLU A 203 -3.95 -17.74 -5.03
C GLU A 203 -3.17 -16.83 -4.06
N PRO A 204 -1.91 -17.13 -3.65
CA PRO A 204 -1.13 -16.23 -2.79
C PRO A 204 -0.91 -14.84 -3.41
N LEU A 205 -0.72 -14.78 -4.73
CA LEU A 205 -0.52 -13.51 -5.43
C LEU A 205 -1.83 -12.72 -5.55
N VAL A 206 -2.96 -13.40 -5.79
CA VAL A 206 -4.29 -12.76 -5.73
C VAL A 206 -4.51 -12.11 -4.36
N GLN A 207 -4.22 -12.83 -3.28
CA GLN A 207 -4.40 -12.33 -1.91
C GLN A 207 -3.50 -11.13 -1.61
N PHE A 208 -2.23 -11.18 -2.00
CA PHE A 208 -1.34 -10.03 -1.86
C PHE A 208 -1.88 -8.82 -2.62
N LEU A 209 -2.30 -9.01 -3.88
CA LEU A 209 -2.81 -7.93 -4.72
C LEU A 209 -4.11 -7.33 -4.18
N GLN A 210 -5.01 -8.14 -3.62
CA GLN A 210 -6.22 -7.65 -2.94
C GLN A 210 -5.88 -6.78 -1.73
N THR A 211 -4.90 -7.19 -0.92
CA THR A 211 -4.42 -6.41 0.23
C THR A 211 -3.73 -5.12 -0.22
N LEU A 212 -2.95 -5.16 -1.31
CA LEU A 212 -2.34 -3.96 -1.90
C LEU A 212 -3.40 -2.98 -2.43
N ASP A 213 -4.40 -3.48 -3.14
CA ASP A 213 -5.51 -2.67 -3.66
C ASP A 213 -6.34 -2.07 -2.51
N PHE A 214 -6.53 -2.83 -1.42
CA PHE A 214 -7.16 -2.34 -0.20
C PHE A 214 -6.35 -1.19 0.42
N CYS A 215 -5.03 -1.33 0.59
CA CYS A 215 -4.17 -0.26 1.11
C CYS A 215 -4.19 0.98 0.20
N ASN A 216 -4.15 0.78 -1.12
CA ASN A 216 -4.24 1.84 -2.11
C ASN A 216 -5.56 2.63 -1.98
N LEU A 217 -6.68 1.94 -1.74
CA LEU A 217 -7.97 2.58 -1.46
C LEU A 217 -8.02 3.25 -0.09
N ALA A 218 -7.56 2.58 0.96
CA ALA A 218 -7.55 3.07 2.33
C ALA A 218 -6.80 4.40 2.43
N ILE A 219 -5.60 4.49 1.85
CA ILE A 219 -4.80 5.73 1.81
C ILE A 219 -5.57 6.85 1.15
N ARG A 220 -6.27 6.57 0.03
CA ARG A 220 -7.02 7.58 -0.72
C ARG A 220 -8.17 8.19 0.10
N ILE A 221 -8.95 7.37 0.78
CA ILE A 221 -10.21 7.79 1.42
C ILE A 221 -10.06 8.25 2.87
N SER A 222 -8.90 8.05 3.50
CA SER A 222 -8.70 8.36 4.91
C SER A 222 -8.28 9.80 5.16
N HIS A 223 -8.53 10.28 6.39
CA HIS A 223 -8.01 11.54 6.91
C HIS A 223 -6.49 11.64 6.74
N PRO A 224 -5.92 12.85 6.47
CA PRO A 224 -4.48 13.01 6.25
C PRO A 224 -3.57 12.46 7.36
N SER A 225 -3.99 12.50 8.64
CA SER A 225 -3.21 11.90 9.74
C SER A 225 -3.17 10.37 9.65
N VAL A 226 -4.31 9.72 9.41
CA VAL A 226 -4.41 8.27 9.23
C VAL A 226 -3.64 7.83 7.99
N ARG A 227 -3.73 8.60 6.90
CA ARG A 227 -2.94 8.40 5.68
C ARG A 227 -1.45 8.39 5.98
N LYS A 228 -0.97 9.36 6.77
CA LYS A 228 0.44 9.45 7.18
C LYS A 228 0.89 8.19 7.93
N ASP A 229 0.09 7.72 8.88
CA ASP A 229 0.42 6.52 9.67
C ASP A 229 0.39 5.24 8.82
N LEU A 230 -0.61 5.09 7.94
CA LEU A 230 -0.65 3.97 6.98
C LEU A 230 0.60 3.93 6.10
N LEU A 231 0.99 5.07 5.52
CA LEU A 231 2.21 5.17 4.71
C LEU A 231 3.46 4.84 5.55
N PHE A 232 3.52 5.32 6.79
CA PHE A 232 4.63 5.03 7.70
C PHE A 232 4.81 3.53 7.96
N TYR A 233 3.73 2.83 8.33
CA TYR A 233 3.80 1.39 8.61
C TYR A 233 4.05 0.56 7.35
N ILE A 234 3.49 0.95 6.20
CA ILE A 234 3.79 0.28 4.92
C ILE A 234 5.28 0.46 4.56
N TYR A 235 5.83 1.67 4.72
CA TYR A 235 7.23 1.92 4.43
C TYR A 235 8.17 1.14 5.34
N SER A 236 8.01 1.29 6.66
CA SER A 236 8.90 0.67 7.65
C SER A 236 8.71 -0.85 7.73
N GLY A 237 7.47 -1.31 7.81
CA GLY A 237 7.12 -2.71 8.07
C GLY A 237 7.10 -3.61 6.83
N PHE A 238 6.79 -3.08 5.65
CA PHE A 238 6.76 -3.87 4.41
C PHE A 238 7.92 -3.53 3.48
N LEU A 239 8.04 -2.28 3.03
CA LEU A 239 9.03 -1.92 2.01
C LEU A 239 10.46 -2.09 2.52
N MET A 240 10.79 -1.50 3.66
CA MET A 240 12.14 -1.53 4.22
C MET A 240 12.48 -2.88 4.85
N SER A 241 11.55 -3.50 5.56
CA SER A 241 11.82 -4.75 6.30
C SER A 241 11.74 -6.01 5.43
N VAL A 242 10.79 -6.09 4.50
CA VAL A 242 10.51 -7.32 3.74
C VAL A 242 10.98 -7.19 2.30
N LEU A 243 10.48 -6.19 1.57
CA LEU A 243 10.75 -6.08 0.13
C LEU A 243 12.23 -5.76 -0.14
N ARG A 244 12.86 -4.91 0.67
CA ARG A 244 14.30 -4.63 0.58
C ARG A 244 15.15 -5.88 0.74
N SER A 245 14.81 -6.72 1.72
CA SER A 245 15.49 -7.98 1.96
C SER A 245 15.35 -8.91 0.74
N ALA A 246 14.15 -9.00 0.16
CA ALA A 246 13.89 -9.82 -1.03
C ALA A 246 14.70 -9.35 -2.26
N LEU A 247 14.85 -8.03 -2.46
CA LEU A 247 15.62 -7.47 -3.58
C LEU A 247 17.15 -7.58 -3.42
N ASN A 248 17.62 -7.85 -2.20
CA ASN A 248 19.02 -8.01 -1.85
C ASN A 248 19.41 -9.47 -1.57
N GLN A 249 18.57 -10.43 -1.95
CA GLN A 249 18.90 -11.85 -1.87
C GLN A 249 20.10 -12.20 -2.75
N LYS A 250 20.81 -13.28 -2.40
CA LYS A 250 21.95 -13.78 -3.18
C LYS A 250 21.55 -14.65 -4.37
N THR A 251 20.32 -15.17 -4.33
CA THR A 251 19.73 -16.10 -5.29
C THR A 251 19.09 -15.32 -6.44
N VAL A 252 19.63 -15.45 -7.65
CA VAL A 252 19.17 -14.72 -8.83
C VAL A 252 17.68 -14.95 -9.10
N ASP A 253 17.18 -16.17 -8.93
CA ASP A 253 15.76 -16.49 -9.12
C ASP A 253 14.83 -15.74 -8.15
N GLU A 254 15.23 -15.61 -6.87
CA GLU A 254 14.42 -14.91 -5.86
C GLU A 254 14.41 -13.41 -6.09
N VAL A 255 15.56 -12.84 -6.46
CA VAL A 255 15.66 -11.42 -6.86
C VAL A 255 14.83 -11.17 -8.13
N THR A 256 14.88 -12.08 -9.10
CA THR A 256 14.08 -11.99 -10.34
C THR A 256 12.58 -11.99 -10.04
N ALA A 257 12.12 -12.87 -9.15
CA ALA A 257 10.73 -12.89 -8.72
C ALA A 257 10.34 -11.60 -7.96
N ALA A 258 11.18 -11.15 -7.03
CA ALA A 258 10.95 -9.94 -6.25
C ALA A 258 10.85 -8.68 -7.13
N GLU A 259 11.71 -8.54 -8.14
CA GLU A 259 11.63 -7.44 -9.11
C GLU A 259 10.38 -7.50 -9.98
N ALA A 260 9.99 -8.69 -10.44
CA ALA A 260 8.77 -8.87 -11.22
C ALA A 260 7.51 -8.53 -10.42
N TYR A 261 7.50 -8.87 -9.12
CA TYR A 261 6.44 -8.46 -8.20
C TYR A 261 6.43 -6.95 -7.98
N LEU A 262 7.58 -6.32 -7.75
CA LEU A 262 7.67 -4.86 -7.62
C LEU A 262 7.17 -4.15 -8.89
N GLU A 263 7.51 -4.64 -10.09
CA GLU A 263 6.95 -4.14 -11.36
C GLU A 263 5.43 -4.24 -11.38
N LEU A 264 4.88 -5.40 -11.00
CA LEU A 264 3.45 -5.64 -10.98
C LEU A 264 2.74 -4.72 -9.98
N PHE A 265 3.34 -4.49 -8.80
CA PHE A 265 2.79 -3.62 -7.77
C PHE A 265 2.70 -2.18 -8.29
N LEU A 266 3.81 -1.62 -8.77
CA LEU A 266 3.86 -0.26 -9.33
C LEU A 266 2.89 -0.05 -10.49
N ARG A 267 2.67 -1.08 -11.32
CA ARG A 267 1.72 -1.00 -12.43
C ARG A 267 0.25 -1.00 -11.99
N ARG A 268 -0.05 -1.53 -10.81
CA ARG A 268 -1.42 -1.60 -10.27
C ARG A 268 -1.78 -0.41 -9.38
N LEU A 269 -0.81 0.16 -8.70
CA LEU A 269 -1.03 1.30 -7.82
C LEU A 269 -1.59 2.50 -8.59
N THR A 270 -2.60 3.15 -8.01
CA THR A 270 -3.23 4.34 -8.57
C THR A 270 -3.15 5.54 -7.64
N GLU A 271 -2.97 5.31 -6.34
CA GLU A 271 -2.95 6.35 -5.33
C GLU A 271 -1.57 7.02 -5.28
N PRO A 272 -1.47 8.34 -5.58
CA PRO A 272 -0.20 9.05 -5.69
C PRO A 272 0.71 8.92 -4.47
N ALA A 273 0.13 8.99 -3.26
CA ALA A 273 0.90 8.92 -2.04
C ALA A 273 1.59 7.55 -1.86
N LEU A 274 0.90 6.46 -2.23
CA LEU A 274 1.47 5.12 -2.16
C LEU A 274 2.47 4.88 -3.29
N ILE A 275 2.21 5.35 -4.51
CA ILE A 275 3.19 5.30 -5.60
C ILE A 275 4.46 6.06 -5.21
N GLY A 276 4.31 7.26 -4.65
CA GLY A 276 5.43 8.10 -4.19
C GLY A 276 6.26 7.40 -3.12
N LEU A 277 5.60 6.67 -2.21
CA LEU A 277 6.27 5.84 -1.20
C LEU A 277 7.15 4.75 -1.81
N PHE A 278 6.64 4.02 -2.81
CA PHE A 278 7.41 3.00 -3.52
C PHE A 278 8.56 3.59 -4.34
N LEU A 279 8.35 4.73 -5.00
CA LEU A 279 9.41 5.43 -5.73
C LEU A 279 10.51 5.94 -4.79
N ARG A 280 10.13 6.51 -3.64
CA ARG A 280 11.06 6.89 -2.58
C ARG A 280 11.85 5.68 -2.10
N PHE A 281 11.20 4.55 -1.84
CA PHE A 281 11.88 3.31 -1.46
C PHE A 281 12.94 2.86 -2.49
N ILE A 282 12.65 3.01 -3.78
CA ILE A 282 13.58 2.64 -4.85
C ILE A 282 14.78 3.60 -4.90
N VAL A 283 14.51 4.90 -4.83
CA VAL A 283 15.50 5.95 -5.05
C VAL A 283 16.35 6.24 -3.81
N ALA A 284 15.73 6.24 -2.63
CA ALA A 284 16.38 6.68 -1.40
C ALA A 284 17.56 5.77 -1.06
N SER A 285 18.70 6.39 -0.78
CA SER A 285 19.86 5.76 -0.15
C SER A 285 19.75 5.88 1.37
N ASP A 286 20.16 4.84 2.08
CA ASP A 286 20.39 4.91 3.52
C ASP A 286 21.89 5.10 3.77
N GLN A 287 22.27 5.62 4.93
CA GLN A 287 23.67 5.96 5.25
C GLN A 287 24.62 4.75 5.15
N ASP A 288 24.11 3.55 5.43
CA ASP A 288 24.89 2.31 5.47
C ASP A 288 24.61 1.34 4.31
N SER A 289 23.66 1.65 3.41
CA SER A 289 23.28 0.73 2.33
C SER A 289 23.08 1.41 0.98
N SER A 290 23.59 0.76 -0.07
CA SER A 290 23.36 1.18 -1.44
C SER A 290 21.85 1.26 -1.72
N SER A 291 21.43 2.29 -2.47
CA SER A 291 20.01 2.44 -2.82
C SER A 291 19.56 1.25 -3.68
N VAL A 292 18.26 0.91 -3.62
CA VAL A 292 17.71 -0.14 -4.49
C VAL A 292 17.97 0.21 -5.96
N LEU A 293 17.85 1.49 -6.32
CA LEU A 293 18.18 2.01 -7.64
C LEU A 293 19.62 1.69 -8.06
N SER A 294 20.60 1.89 -7.19
CA SER A 294 22.00 1.57 -7.51
C SER A 294 22.19 0.08 -7.79
N SER A 295 21.54 -0.80 -7.02
CA SER A 295 21.56 -2.25 -7.25
C SER A 295 20.87 -2.63 -8.58
N LEU A 296 19.80 -1.92 -8.96
CA LEU A 296 19.15 -2.14 -10.27
C LEU A 296 20.06 -1.71 -11.43
N ILE A 297 20.77 -0.58 -11.31
CA ILE A 297 21.71 -0.10 -12.33
C ILE A 297 22.88 -1.08 -12.49
N THR A 298 23.46 -1.56 -11.38
CA THR A 298 24.55 -2.53 -11.44
C THR A 298 24.11 -3.84 -12.09
N ARG A 299 22.87 -4.29 -11.83
CA ARG A 299 22.29 -5.49 -12.49
C ARG A 299 22.14 -5.33 -14.00
N ILE A 300 21.70 -4.18 -14.48
CA ILE A 300 21.65 -3.91 -15.94
C ILE A 300 23.05 -4.01 -16.55
N ASN A 301 24.05 -3.38 -15.94
CA ASN A 301 25.44 -3.41 -16.44
C ASN A 301 26.07 -4.82 -16.36
N ALA A 302 25.71 -5.60 -15.34
CA ALA A 302 26.13 -6.99 -15.23
C ALA A 302 25.51 -7.84 -16.35
N SER A 303 24.22 -7.64 -16.65
CA SER A 303 23.51 -8.39 -17.70
C SER A 303 24.03 -8.15 -19.12
N SER A 304 24.72 -7.03 -19.38
CA SER A 304 25.38 -6.77 -20.65
C SER A 304 26.76 -7.41 -20.77
N THR A 305 27.41 -7.71 -19.64
CA THR A 305 28.81 -8.15 -19.57
C THR A 305 28.93 -9.65 -19.32
N ASP A 306 28.07 -10.21 -18.48
CA ASP A 306 28.02 -11.63 -18.11
C ASP A 306 26.78 -12.29 -18.74
N GLN A 307 27.00 -13.33 -19.56
CA GLN A 307 26.00 -13.90 -20.47
C GLN A 307 25.39 -15.21 -19.95
N THR A 308 25.35 -15.43 -18.65
CA THR A 308 24.55 -16.55 -18.12
C THR A 308 23.06 -16.31 -18.38
N ASP A 309 22.30 -17.37 -18.63
CA ASP A 309 20.87 -17.24 -18.92
C ASP A 309 20.12 -16.64 -17.72
N GLU A 310 20.59 -16.88 -16.50
CA GLU A 310 20.04 -16.31 -15.26
C GLU A 310 20.25 -14.79 -15.16
N THR A 311 21.47 -14.29 -15.39
CA THR A 311 21.77 -12.85 -15.35
C THR A 311 21.03 -12.10 -16.46
N ARG A 312 20.88 -12.73 -17.64
CA ARG A 312 20.09 -12.17 -18.75
C ARG A 312 18.60 -12.09 -18.40
N ARG A 313 18.05 -13.12 -17.75
CA ARG A 313 16.65 -13.15 -17.28
C ARG A 313 16.39 -12.05 -16.26
N LEU A 314 17.27 -11.90 -15.28
CA LEU A 314 17.21 -10.83 -14.28
C LEU A 314 17.25 -9.44 -14.97
N GLY A 315 18.19 -9.22 -15.88
CA GLY A 315 18.30 -7.96 -16.62
C GLY A 315 17.04 -7.58 -17.40
N LEU A 316 16.34 -8.55 -17.99
CA LEU A 316 15.06 -8.30 -18.67
C LEU A 316 13.95 -7.82 -17.72
N VAL A 317 13.86 -8.43 -16.54
CA VAL A 317 12.90 -8.00 -15.51
C VAL A 317 13.27 -6.61 -14.98
N THR A 318 14.57 -6.35 -14.74
CA THR A 318 15.05 -5.04 -14.32
C THR A 318 14.70 -3.95 -15.34
N LEU A 319 14.92 -4.20 -16.65
CA LEU A 319 14.54 -3.27 -17.72
C LEU A 319 13.03 -3.01 -17.77
N SER A 320 12.23 -4.04 -17.51
CA SER A 320 10.78 -3.92 -17.42
C SER A 320 10.34 -3.04 -16.25
N LEU A 321 10.99 -3.21 -15.10
CA LEU A 321 10.77 -2.37 -13.93
C LEU A 321 11.14 -0.92 -14.21
N PHE A 322 12.31 -0.65 -14.82
CA PHE A 322 12.70 0.70 -15.26
C PHE A 322 11.68 1.31 -16.21
N ARG A 323 11.20 0.55 -17.20
CA ARG A 323 10.15 1.01 -18.10
C ARG A 323 8.89 1.42 -17.33
N THR A 324 8.48 0.64 -16.33
CA THR A 324 7.30 0.96 -15.52
C THR A 324 7.53 2.21 -14.67
N ILE A 325 8.68 2.32 -14.00
CA ILE A 325 9.07 3.47 -13.20
C ILE A 325 9.10 4.77 -14.03
N LEU A 326 9.74 4.74 -15.21
CA LEU A 326 9.82 5.90 -16.10
C LEU A 326 8.43 6.34 -16.61
N ASN A 327 7.52 5.39 -16.88
CA ASN A 327 6.15 5.69 -17.32
C ASN A 327 5.26 6.32 -16.23
N LEU A 328 5.71 6.34 -14.97
CA LEU A 328 5.04 7.12 -13.92
C LEU A 328 5.32 8.63 -14.07
N ASN A 329 6.34 9.02 -14.84
CA ASN A 329 6.77 10.41 -15.08
C ASN A 329 6.95 11.21 -13.78
N CYS A 330 7.49 10.57 -12.74
CA CYS A 330 7.86 11.25 -11.50
C CYS A 330 9.09 12.13 -11.74
N GLU A 331 9.03 13.41 -11.36
CA GLU A 331 10.05 14.41 -11.70
C GLU A 331 11.44 14.00 -11.18
N ASP A 332 11.50 13.54 -9.94
CA ASP A 332 12.75 13.20 -9.25
C ASP A 332 13.38 11.94 -9.86
N VAL A 333 12.56 10.95 -10.21
CA VAL A 333 13.04 9.74 -10.88
C VAL A 333 13.52 10.05 -12.29
N MET A 334 12.79 10.88 -13.04
CA MET A 334 13.19 11.29 -14.38
C MET A 334 14.50 12.08 -14.33
N PHE A 335 14.68 12.95 -13.33
CA PHE A 335 15.94 13.63 -13.12
C PHE A 335 17.08 12.65 -12.84
N LEU A 336 16.91 11.74 -11.87
CA LEU A 336 17.94 10.81 -11.43
C LEU A 336 18.29 9.74 -12.48
N VAL A 337 17.33 9.25 -13.25
CA VAL A 337 17.59 8.17 -14.20
C VAL A 337 17.96 8.71 -15.58
N VAL A 338 17.44 9.88 -15.97
CA VAL A 338 17.57 10.41 -17.33
C VAL A 338 18.31 11.75 -17.35
N PHE A 339 17.75 12.79 -16.74
CA PHE A 339 18.24 14.16 -17.00
C PHE A 339 19.60 14.48 -16.40
N GLN A 340 19.96 13.91 -15.25
CA GLN A 340 21.26 14.18 -14.63
C GLN A 340 22.45 13.72 -15.51
N TYR A 341 22.23 12.74 -16.38
CA TYR A 341 23.22 12.23 -17.33
C TYR A 341 23.24 12.99 -18.66
N ILE A 342 22.24 13.84 -18.90
CA ILE A 342 22.18 14.74 -20.07
C ILE A 342 23.00 16.03 -19.83
N ASN A 343 23.60 16.19 -18.63
CA ASN A 343 24.43 17.32 -18.18
C ASN A 343 25.75 17.55 -18.96
N GLY A 344 25.91 17.04 -20.18
CA GLY A 344 26.83 17.62 -21.17
C GLY A 344 26.31 18.93 -21.79
N LEU A 345 25.09 19.36 -21.48
CA LEU A 345 24.53 20.64 -21.90
C LEU A 345 24.62 21.64 -20.75
N ASP A 346 25.57 22.57 -20.85
CA ASP A 346 25.74 23.71 -19.94
C ASP A 346 24.46 24.56 -19.85
N PHE A 347 23.60 24.24 -18.88
CA PHE A 347 22.54 25.12 -18.40
C PHE A 347 22.89 25.67 -17.00
N ALA A 348 24.17 25.96 -16.76
CA ALA A 348 24.59 26.65 -15.55
C ALA A 348 24.09 28.10 -15.58
N PRO A 349 23.46 28.62 -14.51
CA PRO A 349 23.38 30.05 -14.33
C PRO A 349 24.82 30.55 -14.17
N LYS A 350 25.23 31.53 -14.98
CA LYS A 350 26.43 32.32 -14.68
C LYS A 350 26.25 32.86 -13.26
N ARG A 351 26.91 32.25 -12.27
CA ARG A 351 27.11 32.89 -10.98
C ARG A 351 27.85 34.19 -11.28
N VAL A 352 27.19 35.31 -11.04
CA VAL A 352 27.89 36.59 -10.89
C VAL A 352 28.81 36.40 -9.70
N VAL A 353 30.10 36.23 -10.00
CA VAL A 353 31.16 36.12 -9.01
C VAL A 353 31.31 37.50 -8.39
N SER A 354 30.95 37.64 -7.12
CA SER A 354 31.57 38.63 -6.25
C SER A 354 32.55 37.91 -5.33
N GLY A 355 33.85 38.10 -5.62
CA GLY A 355 34.90 38.13 -4.61
C GLY A 355 35.50 36.81 -4.13
N CYS A 356 36.77 36.62 -4.52
CA CYS A 356 37.88 36.02 -3.74
C CYS A 356 38.11 34.50 -3.74
N LEU A 357 39.26 34.15 -4.38
CA LEU A 357 40.30 33.14 -4.04
C LEU A 357 39.87 31.67 -4.06
N THR A 358 40.58 30.68 -4.63
CA THR A 358 41.91 30.57 -5.25
C THR A 358 41.94 29.23 -5.99
N SER A 359 42.76 29.16 -7.03
CA SER A 359 43.17 27.99 -7.81
C SER A 359 43.23 26.65 -7.08
N CYS A 360 42.72 25.58 -7.73
CA CYS A 360 43.34 24.25 -7.78
C CYS A 360 42.83 23.50 -9.03
N SER A 361 43.74 23.23 -9.96
CA SER A 361 43.54 22.29 -11.07
C SER A 361 43.58 20.86 -10.54
N GLY A 362 42.65 20.00 -10.96
CA GLY A 362 42.73 18.58 -10.69
C GLY A 362 41.49 17.84 -11.19
N LYS A 363 41.69 16.90 -12.11
CA LYS A 363 40.69 15.97 -12.63
C LYS A 363 40.07 15.18 -11.47
N ASP A 364 38.75 15.23 -11.30
CA ASP A 364 37.98 14.21 -10.57
C ASP A 364 36.50 14.29 -10.97
N ASN A 365 36.07 13.33 -11.80
CA ASN A 365 34.72 13.26 -12.37
C ASN A 365 33.76 12.36 -11.53
N SER A 366 33.93 12.26 -10.21
CA SER A 366 33.19 11.29 -9.38
C SER A 366 32.68 11.80 -8.03
N LYS A 367 32.34 13.08 -7.89
CA LYS A 367 31.85 13.65 -6.62
C LYS A 367 30.45 14.26 -6.74
N TYR A 368 29.45 13.43 -6.94
CA TYR A 368 28.03 13.85 -6.82
C TYR A 368 27.16 12.88 -6.01
N ILE A 369 27.73 11.92 -5.28
CA ILE A 369 26.96 10.98 -4.47
C ILE A 369 27.60 10.89 -3.08
N SER A 370 27.26 11.82 -2.20
CA SER A 370 27.23 11.64 -0.73
C SER A 370 26.86 12.98 -0.09
N ASP A 371 25.59 13.14 0.29
CA ASP A 371 25.18 14.11 1.30
C ASP A 371 24.16 13.39 2.22
N PRO A 372 24.28 13.48 3.56
CA PRO A 372 23.59 12.59 4.49
C PRO A 372 22.12 12.93 4.76
N ASP A 373 21.67 14.10 4.29
CA ASP A 373 20.31 14.56 4.51
C ASP A 373 19.42 14.25 3.30
N ASN A 374 18.36 13.49 3.55
CA ASN A 374 17.31 13.05 2.62
C ASN A 374 16.48 14.22 2.01
N ASP A 375 16.97 15.46 2.11
CA ASP A 375 16.34 16.72 1.69
C ASP A 375 16.42 16.96 0.18
N TYR A 376 17.17 16.14 -0.57
CA TYR A 376 17.34 16.27 -2.02
C TYR A 376 16.14 15.82 -2.87
N TRP A 377 15.13 15.14 -2.29
CA TRP A 377 13.91 14.80 -3.03
C TRP A 377 13.17 16.07 -3.49
N LEU A 378 13.02 17.07 -2.61
CA LEU A 378 12.43 18.36 -2.99
C LEU A 378 13.28 19.14 -4.01
N ALA A 379 14.61 19.05 -3.89
CA ALA A 379 15.53 19.82 -4.72
C ALA A 379 15.55 19.35 -6.19
N SER A 380 15.20 18.09 -6.45
CA SER A 380 15.26 17.47 -7.78
C SER A 380 14.11 17.94 -8.69
N ALA A 381 12.88 18.03 -8.17
CA ALA A 381 11.75 18.72 -8.81
C ALA A 381 12.04 20.19 -9.14
N GLN A 382 12.65 20.95 -8.20
CA GLN A 382 13.06 22.34 -8.46
C GLN A 382 14.15 22.44 -9.53
N ARG A 383 15.11 21.50 -9.55
CA ARG A 383 16.15 21.39 -10.59
C ARG A 383 15.55 21.04 -11.95
N PHE A 384 14.54 20.17 -11.99
CA PHE A 384 13.81 19.84 -13.21
C PHE A 384 13.02 21.05 -13.75
N LEU A 385 12.30 21.77 -12.88
CA LEU A 385 11.61 23.01 -13.28
C LEU A 385 12.60 24.04 -13.83
N ARG A 386 13.81 24.15 -13.25
CA ARG A 386 14.89 24.98 -13.79
C ARG A 386 15.42 24.48 -15.15
N LEU A 387 15.59 23.17 -15.31
CA LEU A 387 15.92 22.53 -16.60
C LEU A 387 14.84 22.75 -17.66
N SER A 388 13.64 23.17 -17.30
CA SER A 388 12.54 23.47 -18.23
C SER A 388 12.22 24.97 -18.34
N ALA A 389 12.95 25.84 -17.65
CA ALA A 389 12.70 27.30 -17.68
C ALA A 389 12.90 27.90 -19.09
N TRP A 390 13.71 27.27 -19.94
CA TRP A 390 13.81 27.59 -21.36
C TRP A 390 12.57 27.13 -22.15
N CYS A 391 11.94 26.01 -21.79
CA CYS A 391 10.70 25.52 -22.42
C CYS A 391 9.52 26.49 -22.25
N THR A 392 9.39 27.14 -21.09
CA THR A 392 8.33 28.15 -20.85
C THR A 392 8.58 29.44 -21.63
N ARG A 393 9.85 29.83 -21.84
CA ARG A 393 10.22 30.98 -22.68
C ARG A 393 9.89 30.78 -24.16
N PHE A 394 10.01 29.57 -24.69
CA PHE A 394 9.67 29.26 -26.08
C PHE A 394 8.18 28.96 -26.32
N ALA A 395 7.44 28.47 -25.32
CA ALA A 395 6.00 28.26 -25.44
C ALA A 395 5.19 29.59 -25.43
N GLY A 396 5.76 30.67 -24.91
CA GLY A 396 5.16 32.02 -24.92
C GLY A 396 5.56 32.87 -26.14
N ALA A 397 6.44 32.39 -27.02
CA ALA A 397 6.89 33.10 -28.22
C ALA A 397 5.97 32.85 -29.43
N GLY A 398 4.66 32.72 -29.18
CA GLY A 398 3.63 32.90 -30.20
C GLY A 398 3.23 34.36 -30.22
N ASP A 399 3.65 35.07 -31.26
CA ASP A 399 3.17 36.41 -31.65
C ASP A 399 3.37 37.55 -30.63
N THR A 400 4.60 38.03 -30.47
CA THR A 400 4.84 39.49 -30.41
C THR A 400 6.27 39.82 -30.83
N ASN A 401 6.38 40.55 -31.94
CA ASN A 401 7.58 41.29 -32.31
C ASN A 401 7.86 42.35 -31.23
N SER A 402 8.85 42.10 -30.39
CA SER A 402 9.56 43.17 -29.69
C SER A 402 11.00 42.74 -29.46
N GLN A 403 11.92 43.39 -30.18
CA GLN A 403 13.35 43.33 -29.92
C GLN A 403 13.62 43.82 -28.50
N SER A 404 14.15 42.95 -27.65
CA SER A 404 14.92 43.33 -26.47
C SER A 404 16.22 42.54 -26.51
N GLU A 405 17.32 43.26 -26.75
CA GLU A 405 18.68 42.76 -26.65
C GLU A 405 18.96 42.33 -25.21
N ASP A 406 18.95 41.02 -24.96
CA ASP A 406 19.53 40.44 -23.76
C ASP A 406 20.51 39.35 -24.21
N ASN A 407 21.81 39.64 -24.05
CA ASN A 407 22.95 38.83 -24.49
C ASN A 407 23.12 37.56 -23.64
N SER A 408 22.15 36.64 -23.72
CA SER A 408 22.32 35.24 -23.33
C SER A 408 21.68 34.34 -24.38
N THR A 409 22.42 34.13 -25.47
CA THR A 409 22.05 33.17 -26.52
C THR A 409 22.17 31.74 -25.94
N GLN A 410 21.14 31.30 -25.21
CA GLN A 410 20.93 29.89 -24.90
C GLN A 410 20.52 29.21 -26.20
N TYR A 411 21.50 28.61 -26.89
CA TYR A 411 21.19 27.77 -28.04
C TYR A 411 20.29 26.61 -27.59
N PRO A 412 19.14 26.39 -28.25
CA PRO A 412 18.35 25.20 -27.97
C PRO A 412 19.20 23.95 -28.27
N PRO A 413 19.06 22.86 -27.48
CA PRO A 413 19.59 21.55 -27.85
C PRO A 413 19.14 21.19 -29.27
N PRO A 414 19.89 20.34 -30.00
CA PRO A 414 19.53 19.91 -31.34
C PRO A 414 18.05 19.51 -31.40
N ASN A 415 17.32 19.98 -32.43
CA ASN A 415 15.85 19.98 -32.53
C ASN A 415 15.15 18.73 -31.99
N ARG A 416 15.71 17.52 -32.18
CA ARG A 416 15.15 16.26 -31.68
C ARG A 416 15.26 16.08 -30.16
N LEU A 417 16.37 16.48 -29.55
CA LEU A 417 16.52 16.41 -28.09
C LEU A 417 15.62 17.45 -27.43
N ALA A 418 15.51 18.64 -28.02
CA ALA A 418 14.61 19.68 -27.54
C ALA A 418 13.13 19.24 -27.56
N THR A 419 12.68 18.59 -28.63
CA THR A 419 11.31 18.03 -28.69
C THR A 419 11.09 16.94 -27.63
N CYS A 420 12.04 16.02 -27.45
CA CYS A 420 11.92 14.97 -26.43
C CYS A 420 11.88 15.54 -25.00
N LEU A 421 12.69 16.57 -24.71
CA LEU A 421 12.67 17.26 -23.42
C LEU A 421 11.36 18.02 -23.18
N LEU A 422 10.80 18.65 -24.22
CA LEU A 422 9.52 19.35 -24.16
C LEU A 422 8.36 18.37 -23.89
N ASP A 423 8.33 17.23 -24.58
CA ASP A 423 7.30 16.21 -24.39
C ASP A 423 7.42 15.56 -23.01
N SER A 424 8.65 15.29 -22.55
CA SER A 424 8.89 14.82 -21.19
C SER A 424 8.38 15.82 -20.15
N HIS A 425 8.64 17.12 -20.35
CA HIS A 425 8.15 18.17 -19.47
C HIS A 425 6.62 18.26 -19.44
N ARG A 426 5.96 18.15 -20.59
CA ARG A 426 4.48 18.10 -20.66
C ARG A 426 3.92 16.89 -19.91
N LEU A 427 4.50 15.71 -20.10
CA LEU A 427 4.08 14.47 -19.44
C LEU A 427 4.25 14.55 -17.92
N ILE A 428 5.38 15.08 -17.46
CA ILE A 428 5.66 15.29 -16.03
C ILE A 428 4.67 16.29 -15.45
N LYS A 429 4.51 17.48 -16.06
CA LYS A 429 3.59 18.52 -15.59
C LYS A 429 2.12 18.05 -15.58
N SER A 430 1.71 17.29 -16.59
CA SER A 430 0.38 16.67 -16.63
C SER A 430 0.17 15.66 -15.51
N ARG A 431 1.20 14.88 -15.16
CA ARG A 431 1.13 13.95 -14.03
C ARG A 431 1.09 14.71 -12.71
N THR A 432 2.02 15.63 -12.46
CA THR A 432 2.08 16.45 -11.24
C THR A 432 0.77 17.20 -10.98
N SER A 433 0.12 17.74 -12.01
CA SER A 433 -1.21 18.37 -11.83
C SER A 433 -2.32 17.38 -11.49
N SER A 434 -2.26 16.14 -11.99
CA SER A 434 -3.26 15.10 -11.70
C SER A 434 -3.09 14.38 -10.36
N THR A 435 -1.86 14.31 -9.85
CA THR A 435 -1.49 13.52 -8.67
C THR A 435 -1.07 14.37 -7.47
N GLY A 436 -1.06 15.69 -7.62
CA GLY A 436 -0.39 16.61 -6.69
C GLY A 436 1.14 16.62 -6.89
N VAL A 437 1.82 17.40 -6.05
CA VAL A 437 3.29 17.51 -6.08
C VAL A 437 3.91 16.22 -5.53
N TRP A 438 4.54 15.41 -6.39
CA TRP A 438 5.29 14.19 -6.01
C TRP A 438 6.39 14.47 -5.00
N SER A 439 6.91 15.70 -5.01
CA SER A 439 8.00 16.19 -4.17
C SER A 439 7.54 16.83 -2.86
N ALA A 440 6.31 16.59 -2.38
CA ALA A 440 5.93 17.03 -1.03
C ALA A 440 6.79 16.33 0.05
N ASP A 441 7.11 17.06 1.12
CA ASP A 441 7.94 16.58 2.22
C ASP A 441 7.25 15.40 2.95
N TYR A 442 7.70 14.18 2.67
CA TYR A 442 7.42 13.01 3.51
C TYR A 442 8.42 12.91 4.69
N SER A 443 9.30 13.89 4.85
CA SER A 443 10.39 13.96 5.82
C SER A 443 9.93 14.06 7.28
N VAL A 444 8.64 14.29 7.56
CA VAL A 444 8.08 14.23 8.93
C VAL A 444 7.87 12.78 9.42
N VAL A 445 8.63 11.84 8.86
CA VAL A 445 8.76 10.44 9.31
C VAL A 445 10.04 10.28 10.17
N THR A 446 10.46 11.34 10.86
CA THR A 446 11.26 11.19 12.07
C THR A 446 10.33 10.85 13.21
N SER A 447 10.49 9.63 13.72
CA SER A 447 9.93 9.06 14.96
C SER A 447 9.07 10.01 15.82
N PRO A 448 7.74 9.81 15.92
CA PRO A 448 7.06 10.14 17.15
C PRO A 448 7.39 9.01 18.13
N HIS A 449 8.46 9.16 18.92
CA HIS A 449 8.42 8.52 20.23
C HIS A 449 7.21 9.12 20.95
N PRO A 450 6.23 8.32 21.40
CA PRO A 450 5.20 8.84 22.28
C PRO A 450 5.92 9.32 23.54
N ASN A 451 5.91 10.63 23.79
CA ASN A 451 6.35 11.20 25.06
C ASN A 451 5.40 10.73 26.15
N HIS A 452 5.65 9.54 26.70
CA HIS A 452 5.14 9.15 28.00
C HIS A 452 6.03 9.78 29.08
N THR A 453 5.76 11.03 29.40
CA THR A 453 6.19 11.63 30.66
C THR A 453 4.95 11.89 31.48
N ASN A 454 4.59 10.93 32.33
CA ASN A 454 3.96 11.08 33.65
C ASN A 454 3.63 9.68 34.21
N ASP A 455 4.62 9.03 34.81
CA ASP A 455 4.37 7.94 35.75
C ASP A 455 3.94 8.51 37.11
N PRO A 456 2.91 7.93 37.75
CA PRO A 456 2.92 7.71 39.19
C PRO A 456 3.06 6.21 39.52
N PRO A 457 3.61 5.87 40.69
CA PRO A 457 4.23 4.57 40.95
C PRO A 457 3.23 3.50 41.40
N ASN A 458 3.63 2.24 41.17
CA ASN A 458 3.12 0.98 41.75
C ASN A 458 1.87 0.33 41.13
N ALA A 459 2.08 -0.66 40.24
CA ALA A 459 1.45 -2.00 40.33
C ALA A 459 2.12 -2.97 39.33
N PRO A 460 2.18 -4.29 39.61
CA PRO A 460 3.25 -5.16 39.15
C PRO A 460 3.11 -5.68 37.71
N LEU A 461 4.27 -5.81 37.06
CA LEU A 461 4.51 -6.52 35.80
C LEU A 461 4.02 -7.98 35.89
N HIS A 462 2.92 -8.29 35.21
CA HIS A 462 2.62 -9.66 34.80
C HIS A 462 2.96 -9.81 33.32
N SER A 463 4.21 -10.20 33.09
CA SER A 463 4.66 -10.77 31.83
C SER A 463 3.90 -12.08 31.57
N THR A 464 3.17 -12.13 30.45
CA THR A 464 2.77 -13.40 29.83
C THR A 464 3.37 -13.46 28.43
N PRO A 465 4.14 -14.51 28.10
CA PRO A 465 4.84 -14.59 26.83
C PRO A 465 3.89 -15.09 25.73
N ILE A 466 3.61 -14.25 24.73
CA ILE A 466 2.96 -14.72 23.50
C ILE A 466 4.04 -15.34 22.61
N ARG A 467 4.32 -16.62 22.88
CA ARG A 467 4.97 -17.53 21.94
C ARG A 467 4.06 -18.75 21.76
N THR A 468 3.80 -19.07 20.49
CA THR A 468 3.23 -20.33 20.00
C THR A 468 1.70 -20.48 20.14
N LEU A 469 0.96 -20.09 19.10
CA LEU A 469 -0.30 -20.72 18.65
C LEU A 469 -0.74 -20.12 17.29
N MET A 470 0.12 -20.17 16.27
CA MET A 470 -0.21 -19.83 14.86
C MET A 470 0.46 -20.84 13.91
N THR A 471 0.49 -22.12 14.29
CA THR A 471 0.98 -23.22 13.44
C THR A 471 0.06 -24.44 13.59
N SER A 472 -1.20 -24.27 13.23
CA SER A 472 -2.08 -25.35 12.77
C SER A 472 -3.43 -24.73 12.37
N SER A 473 -4.01 -25.19 11.26
CA SER A 473 -5.31 -24.79 10.69
C SER A 473 -5.32 -23.82 9.49
N LEU A 474 -4.24 -23.71 8.72
CA LEU A 474 -4.26 -23.05 7.39
C LEU A 474 -4.57 -24.01 6.23
N CYS A 475 -5.07 -25.22 6.49
CA CYS A 475 -5.41 -26.17 5.43
C CYS A 475 -6.78 -26.78 5.71
N ASN A 476 -7.84 -26.19 5.14
CA ASN A 476 -9.11 -26.87 4.96
C ASN A 476 -9.75 -26.47 3.62
N LYS A 477 -10.38 -27.48 3.02
CA LYS A 477 -10.72 -27.61 1.60
C LYS A 477 -11.62 -26.50 1.05
N VAL A 478 -11.29 -26.12 -0.19
CA VAL A 478 -12.01 -25.23 -1.09
C VAL A 478 -13.38 -25.82 -1.45
N GLN A 479 -14.44 -25.03 -1.26
CA GLN A 479 -15.73 -25.24 -1.90
C GLN A 479 -15.87 -24.15 -2.97
N THR A 480 -15.95 -24.59 -4.23
CA THR A 480 -15.97 -23.74 -5.42
C THR A 480 -17.38 -23.23 -5.63
N ASP A 481 -17.61 -21.94 -5.42
CA ASP A 481 -18.76 -21.25 -6.00
C ASP A 481 -18.25 -19.97 -6.68
N ARG A 482 -18.19 -20.02 -8.01
CA ARG A 482 -17.69 -18.92 -8.86
C ARG A 482 -18.81 -17.90 -9.02
N GLN A 483 -18.77 -16.83 -8.24
CA GLN A 483 -19.47 -15.59 -8.59
C GLN A 483 -18.56 -14.67 -9.42
N PRO A 484 -19.10 -13.90 -10.39
CA PRO A 484 -18.29 -13.06 -11.25
C PRO A 484 -17.75 -11.86 -10.47
N GLU A 485 -16.43 -11.82 -10.26
CA GLU A 485 -15.70 -10.69 -9.68
C GLU A 485 -15.72 -9.49 -10.64
N SER A 486 -16.71 -8.60 -10.49
CA SER A 486 -16.55 -7.20 -10.87
C SER A 486 -15.44 -6.60 -9.99
N SER A 487 -14.51 -5.83 -10.57
CA SER A 487 -13.44 -5.23 -9.78
C SER A 487 -14.02 -4.38 -8.63
N LEU A 488 -13.41 -4.40 -7.44
CA LEU A 488 -13.80 -3.55 -6.31
C LEU A 488 -13.97 -2.08 -6.74
N ILE A 489 -13.14 -1.64 -7.69
CA ILE A 489 -13.19 -0.32 -8.32
C ILE A 489 -14.47 -0.09 -9.14
N ASP A 490 -14.95 -1.09 -9.88
CA ASP A 490 -16.19 -0.99 -10.65
C ASP A 490 -17.44 -0.99 -9.74
N ARG A 491 -17.39 -1.72 -8.61
CA ARG A 491 -18.45 -1.69 -7.58
C ARG A 491 -18.64 -0.29 -7.00
N TYR A 492 -17.56 0.37 -6.62
CA TYR A 492 -17.59 1.73 -6.08
C TYR A 492 -17.86 2.82 -7.14
N LYS A 493 -17.51 2.59 -8.41
CA LYS A 493 -17.94 3.47 -9.51
C LYS A 493 -19.46 3.38 -9.77
N SER A 494 -20.06 2.20 -9.64
CA SER A 494 -21.51 2.04 -9.82
C SER A 494 -22.34 2.57 -8.64
N GLU A 495 -21.77 2.61 -7.43
CA GLU A 495 -22.45 3.14 -6.22
C GLU A 495 -22.30 4.66 -6.04
N SER A 496 -21.63 5.34 -6.99
CA SER A 496 -21.54 6.80 -7.03
C SER A 496 -22.90 7.52 -7.15
N ASN A 497 -23.99 6.80 -7.44
CA ASN A 497 -25.37 7.31 -7.42
C ASN A 497 -26.03 7.29 -6.02
N ILE A 498 -25.38 6.74 -4.99
CA ILE A 498 -25.91 6.77 -3.60
C ILE A 498 -25.41 8.02 -2.84
N TYR A 499 -24.45 8.76 -3.40
CA TYR A 499 -23.88 9.98 -2.78
C TYR A 499 -24.61 11.28 -3.15
N GLN A 500 -25.83 11.20 -3.70
CA GLN A 500 -26.76 12.32 -3.77
C GLN A 500 -27.95 12.08 -2.84
N LEU A 501 -27.74 12.34 -1.55
CA LEU A 501 -28.69 12.92 -0.58
C LEU A 501 -28.07 12.93 0.82
#